data_AF-A0A0A9WKI2-F1
#
_entry.id   AF-A0A0A9WKI2-F1
#
_cell.length_a   1.000
_cell.length_b   1.000
_cell.length_c   1.000
_cell.angle_alpha   90.00
_cell.angle_beta   90.00
_cell.angle_gamma   90.00
#
_symmetry.space_group_name_H-M   'P 1'
#
loop_
_entity.id
_entity.type
_entity.pdbx_description
1 polymer ?
#
loop_
_entity_poly.entity_id
_entity_poly.type
_entity_poly.pdbx_seq_one_letter_code
_entity_poly.pdbx_strand_id
1 'polypeptide(L)'
;MEKKRRARINDCLEELKRMLLRNKKESLPESRPSKLEKADILEQTVELLRRLTEADAVKADANSCRSEADAYRAETDAYQSGFHDAQETTRNLVDNYENLPPTDKRRLAVYLFPNSNKPQSRSTCKYHVISSKEDRNVMWRPW
;
A
#
# COMPACT_ATOMS: atom_id res chain seq x y z
N MET A 1 -27.76 34.87 28.86
CA MET A 1 -26.80 33.80 28.50
C MET A 1 -27.44 32.64 27.75
N GLU A 2 -28.59 32.15 28.20
CA GLU A 2 -29.32 31.04 27.53
C GLU A 2 -29.60 31.28 26.05
N LYS A 3 -30.08 32.48 25.68
CA LYS A 3 -30.35 32.86 24.28
C LYS A 3 -29.10 32.72 23.38
N LYS A 4 -27.94 33.14 23.89
CA LYS A 4 -26.65 33.02 23.19
C LYS A 4 -26.20 31.56 23.08
N ARG A 5 -26.44 30.74 24.11
CA ARG A 5 -26.17 29.29 24.03
C ARG A 5 -27.03 28.61 22.97
N ARG A 6 -28.34 28.91 22.94
CA ARG A 6 -29.29 28.35 21.96
C ARG A 6 -28.94 28.70 20.52
N ALA A 7 -28.51 29.94 20.26
CA ALA A 7 -28.03 30.36 18.95
C ALA A 7 -26.86 29.49 18.48
N ARG A 8 -25.80 29.37 19.29
CA ARG A 8 -24.63 28.52 18.97
C ARG A 8 -25.01 27.07 18.66
N ILE A 9 -25.92 26.47 19.44
CA ILE A 9 -26.35 25.08 19.22
C ILE A 9 -27.06 24.94 17.87
N ASN A 10 -27.95 25.89 17.53
CA ASN A 10 -28.66 25.84 16.25
C ASN A 10 -27.71 26.09 15.07
N ASP A 11 -26.71 26.97 15.22
CA ASP A 11 -25.69 27.21 14.20
C ASP A 11 -24.90 25.93 13.90
N CYS A 12 -24.46 25.21 14.95
CA CYS A 12 -23.81 23.91 14.80
C CYS A 12 -24.72 22.86 14.14
N LEU A 13 -26.00 22.79 14.52
CA LEU A 13 -26.94 21.84 13.92
C LEU A 13 -27.18 22.10 12.43
N GLU A 14 -27.26 23.37 12.01
CA GLU A 14 -27.38 23.72 10.58
C GLU A 14 -26.09 23.43 9.81
N GLU A 15 -24.91 23.57 10.42
CA GLU A 15 -23.65 23.14 9.83
C GLU A 15 -23.59 21.62 9.65
N LEU A 16 -23.92 20.84 10.68
CA LEU A 16 -23.99 19.38 10.61
C LEU A 16 -24.95 18.92 9.51
N LYS A 17 -26.13 19.53 9.41
CA LYS A 17 -27.10 19.25 8.35
C LYS A 17 -26.54 19.51 6.95
N ARG A 18 -25.81 20.62 6.75
CA ARG A 18 -25.14 20.91 5.46
C ARG A 18 -24.08 19.86 5.13
N MET A 19 -23.28 19.44 6.11
CA MET A 19 -22.28 18.38 5.93
C MET A 19 -22.94 17.04 5.59
N LEU A 20 -24.01 16.65 6.28
CA LEU A 20 -24.77 15.44 6.01
C LEU A 20 -25.37 15.43 4.60
N LEU A 21 -25.99 16.54 4.18
CA LEU A 21 -26.55 16.68 2.84
C LEU A 21 -25.45 16.60 1.76
N ARG A 22 -24.30 17.24 1.98
CA ARG A 22 -23.17 17.17 1.04
C ARG A 22 -22.63 15.75 0.87
N ASN A 23 -22.44 15.02 1.97
CA ASN A 23 -21.97 13.63 1.93
C ASN A 23 -23.03 12.67 1.36
N LYS A 24 -24.33 12.91 1.60
CA LYS A 24 -25.42 12.06 1.07
C LYS A 24 -25.69 12.27 -0.43
N LYS A 25 -25.48 13.48 -0.97
CA LYS A 25 -25.71 13.82 -2.39
C LYS A 25 -24.87 12.99 -3.37
N GLU A 26 -23.84 12.30 -2.91
CA GLU A 26 -23.08 11.34 -3.75
C GLU A 26 -23.86 10.03 -4.00
N SER A 27 -24.96 9.77 -3.28
CA SER A 27 -25.65 8.46 -3.28
C SER A 27 -27.12 8.43 -3.70
N LEU A 28 -27.82 9.57 -3.84
CA LEU A 28 -29.24 9.56 -4.28
C LEU A 28 -29.68 10.84 -5.00
N PRO A 29 -30.66 10.76 -5.93
CA PRO A 29 -31.16 11.93 -6.66
C PRO A 29 -31.96 12.87 -5.76
N GLU A 30 -31.80 14.15 -6.05
CA GLU A 30 -32.42 15.33 -5.46
C GLU A 30 -33.95 15.16 -5.27
N SER A 31 -34.39 14.65 -4.13
CA SER A 31 -35.80 14.77 -3.73
C SER A 31 -35.92 15.00 -2.24
N ARG A 32 -36.26 16.27 -1.94
CA ARG A 32 -36.76 16.84 -0.68
C ARG A 32 -35.67 17.32 0.31
N PRO A 33 -35.37 18.64 0.35
CA PRO A 33 -34.75 19.27 1.51
C PRO A 33 -35.82 19.41 2.59
N SER A 34 -36.27 18.32 3.20
CA SER A 34 -37.47 18.40 4.04
C SER A 34 -37.27 17.69 5.37
N LYS A 35 -36.99 18.51 6.39
CA LYS A 35 -36.99 18.17 7.82
C LYS A 35 -36.12 16.97 8.20
N LEU A 36 -34.81 17.19 8.29
CA LEU A 36 -34.04 16.42 9.26
C LEU A 36 -34.43 16.94 10.64
N GLU A 37 -35.03 16.08 11.47
CA GLU A 37 -35.30 16.42 12.86
C GLU A 37 -33.99 16.57 13.63
N LYS A 38 -34.00 17.26 14.77
CA LYS A 38 -32.76 17.45 15.56
C LYS A 38 -32.15 16.12 16.00
N ALA A 39 -32.97 15.11 16.28
CA ALA A 39 -32.52 13.75 16.58
C ALA A 39 -31.83 13.12 15.37
N ASP A 40 -32.47 13.16 14.19
CA ASP A 40 -31.91 12.62 12.95
C ASP A 40 -30.56 13.25 12.57
N ILE A 41 -30.42 14.58 12.73
CA ILE A 41 -29.15 15.27 12.46
C ILE A 41 -28.04 14.68 13.34
N LEU A 42 -28.32 14.45 14.63
CA LEU A 42 -27.35 13.92 15.57
C LEU A 42 -27.03 12.45 15.26
N GLU A 43 -28.05 11.61 15.04
CA GLU A 43 -27.88 10.19 14.74
C GLU A 43 -27.09 9.98 13.45
N GLN A 44 -27.45 10.67 12.37
CA GLN A 44 -26.76 10.55 11.09
C GLN A 44 -25.32 11.08 11.16
N THR A 45 -25.08 12.12 11.96
CA THR A 45 -23.72 12.63 12.18
C THR A 45 -22.88 11.59 12.92
N VAL A 46 -23.42 10.96 13.96
CA VAL A 46 -22.71 9.91 14.72
C VAL A 46 -22.38 8.72 13.81
N GLU A 47 -23.34 8.29 12.99
CA GLU A 47 -23.13 7.22 12.01
C GLU A 47 -22.06 7.59 10.98
N LEU A 48 -22.08 8.82 10.45
CA LEU A 48 -21.05 9.31 9.54
C LEU A 48 -19.67 9.32 10.19
N LEU A 49 -19.55 9.79 11.44
CA LEU A 49 -18.29 9.83 12.17
C LEU A 49 -17.73 8.43 12.45
N ARG A 50 -18.59 7.45 12.75
CA ARG A 50 -18.17 6.05 12.90
C ARG A 50 -17.58 5.51 11.60
N ARG A 51 -18.28 5.71 10.48
CA ARG A 51 -17.82 5.29 9.15
C ARG A 51 -16.49 5.95 8.76
N LEU A 52 -16.32 7.24 9.05
CA LEU A 52 -15.06 7.93 8.78
C LEU A 52 -13.92 7.38 9.65
N THR A 53 -14.18 7.13 10.93
CA THR A 53 -13.18 6.59 11.85
C THR A 53 -12.74 5.18 11.43
N GLU A 54 -13.70 4.32 11.03
CA GLU A 54 -13.42 2.99 10.49
C GLU A 54 -12.66 3.07 9.17
N ALA A 55 -13.07 3.96 8.25
CA ALA A 55 -12.39 4.15 6.98
C ALA A 55 -10.95 4.66 7.16
N ASP A 56 -10.70 5.55 8.11
CA ASP A 56 -9.37 6.07 8.40
C ASP A 56 -8.48 5.04 9.09
N ALA A 57 -9.04 4.20 9.97
CA ALA A 57 -8.33 3.05 10.52
C ALA A 57 -7.92 2.05 9.42
N VAL A 58 -8.85 1.71 8.51
CA VAL A 58 -8.55 0.83 7.37
C VAL A 58 -7.50 1.43 6.43
N LYS A 59 -7.53 2.75 6.19
CA LYS A 59 -6.50 3.43 5.40
C LYS A 59 -5.14 3.48 6.09
N ALA A 60 -5.12 3.65 7.41
CA ALA A 60 -3.88 3.62 8.18
C ALA A 60 -3.22 2.23 8.11
N ASP A 61 -4.00 1.17 8.30
CA ASP A 61 -3.52 -0.22 8.17
C ASP A 61 -3.02 -0.50 6.75
N ALA A 62 -3.78 -0.06 5.73
CA ALA A 62 -3.39 -0.22 4.33
C ALA A 62 -2.11 0.56 3.95
N ASN A 63 -1.87 1.71 4.56
CA ASN A 63 -0.65 2.48 4.34
C ASN A 63 0.55 1.85 5.06
N SER A 64 0.35 1.29 6.26
CA SER A 64 1.39 0.55 6.99
C SER A 64 1.87 -0.66 6.19
N CYS A 65 0.95 -1.49 5.68
CA CYS A 65 1.34 -2.66 4.88
C CYS A 65 1.95 -2.26 3.53
N ARG A 66 1.55 -1.11 2.96
CA ARG A 66 2.14 -0.61 1.71
C ARG A 66 3.57 -0.13 1.92
N SER A 67 3.89 0.54 3.02
CA SER A 67 5.26 0.98 3.29
C SER A 67 6.21 -0.19 3.56
N GLU A 68 5.75 -1.24 4.23
CA GLU A 68 6.55 -2.45 4.44
C GLU A 68 6.85 -3.17 3.12
N ALA A 69 5.86 -3.29 2.23
CA ALA A 69 6.05 -3.87 0.90
C ALA A 69 6.94 -3.01 -0.01
N ASP A 70 6.86 -1.68 0.08
CA ASP A 70 7.73 -0.75 -0.65
C ASP A 70 9.17 -0.81 -0.14
N ALA A 71 9.38 -0.89 1.17
CA ALA A 71 10.71 -1.04 1.76
C ALA A 71 11.39 -2.35 1.33
N TYR A 72 10.66 -3.47 1.37
CA TYR A 72 11.19 -4.76 0.91
C TYR A 72 11.50 -4.76 -0.60
N ARG A 73 10.64 -4.15 -1.42
CA ARG A 73 10.91 -3.98 -2.86
C ARG A 73 12.17 -3.16 -3.10
N ALA A 74 12.31 -2.02 -2.43
CA ALA A 74 13.47 -1.15 -2.57
C ALA A 74 14.77 -1.88 -2.21
N GLU A 75 14.77 -2.71 -1.15
CA GLU A 75 15.92 -3.54 -0.79
C GLU A 75 16.25 -4.59 -1.86
N THR A 76 15.24 -5.27 -2.41
CA THR A 76 15.45 -6.23 -3.50
C THR A 76 15.95 -5.59 -4.79
N ASP A 77 15.47 -4.38 -5.11
CA ASP A 77 15.87 -3.63 -6.30
C ASP A 77 17.31 -3.11 -6.14
N ALA A 78 17.68 -2.64 -4.95
CA ALA A 78 19.04 -2.23 -4.64
C ALA A 78 20.03 -3.40 -4.76
N TYR A 79 19.67 -4.58 -4.23
CA TYR A 79 20.48 -5.79 -4.39
C TYR A 79 20.63 -6.20 -5.86
N GLN A 80 19.53 -6.17 -6.64
CA GLN A 80 19.58 -6.51 -8.07
C GLN A 80 20.43 -5.53 -8.88
N SER A 81 20.32 -4.22 -8.60
CA SER A 81 21.15 -3.20 -9.24
C SER A 81 22.62 -3.41 -8.91
N GLY A 82 22.96 -3.58 -7.63
CA GLY A 82 24.36 -3.80 -7.21
C GLY A 82 24.95 -5.09 -7.78
N PHE A 83 24.14 -6.15 -7.91
CA PHE A 83 24.56 -7.38 -8.59
C PHE A 83 24.85 -7.14 -10.07
N HIS A 84 24.00 -6.39 -10.76
CA HIS A 84 24.21 -6.04 -12.16
C HIS A 84 25.47 -5.20 -12.36
N ASP A 85 25.70 -4.21 -11.49
CA ASP A 85 26.91 -3.37 -11.53
C ASP A 85 28.19 -4.20 -11.29
N ALA A 86 28.16 -5.12 -10.34
CA ALA A 86 29.26 -6.05 -10.09
C ALA A 86 29.50 -7.00 -11.28
N GLN A 87 28.43 -7.45 -11.93
CA GLN A 87 28.51 -8.28 -13.13
C GLN A 87 29.15 -7.51 -14.29
N GLU A 88 28.72 -6.27 -14.52
CA GLU A 88 29.21 -5.42 -15.61
C GLU A 88 30.67 -5.02 -15.40
N THR A 89 31.06 -4.63 -14.19
CA THR A 89 32.46 -4.33 -13.85
C THR A 89 33.37 -5.54 -14.08
N THR A 90 32.93 -6.73 -13.67
CA THR A 90 33.67 -7.99 -13.93
C THR A 90 33.79 -8.26 -15.42
N ARG A 91 32.73 -8.04 -16.20
CA ARG A 91 32.74 -8.20 -17.66
C ARG A 91 33.72 -7.23 -18.32
N ASN A 92 33.66 -5.96 -17.94
CA ASN A 92 34.58 -4.92 -18.43
C ASN A 92 36.04 -5.26 -18.09
N LEU A 93 36.30 -5.83 -16.91
CA LEU A 93 37.64 -6.25 -16.52
C LEU A 93 38.17 -7.41 -17.40
N VAL A 94 37.33 -8.41 -17.67
CA VAL A 94 37.68 -9.52 -18.57
C VAL A 94 37.93 -9.04 -20.00
N ASP A 95 37.09 -8.14 -20.50
CA ASP A 95 37.19 -7.63 -21.87
C ASP A 95 38.44 -6.75 -22.06
N ASN A 96 38.79 -5.91 -21.08
CA ASN A 96 39.95 -5.02 -21.13
C ASN A 96 41.28 -5.68 -20.74
N TYR A 97 41.29 -6.94 -20.31
CA TYR A 97 42.53 -7.61 -19.91
C TYR A 97 43.43 -7.87 -21.13
N GLU A 98 44.57 -7.19 -21.23
CA GLU A 98 45.46 -7.23 -22.42
C GLU A 98 46.09 -8.62 -22.66
N ASN A 99 46.36 -9.37 -21.60
CA ASN A 99 47.10 -10.64 -21.68
C ASN A 99 46.23 -11.88 -21.87
N LEU A 100 44.95 -11.71 -22.25
CA LEU A 100 44.04 -12.83 -22.48
C LEU A 100 43.56 -12.85 -23.95
N PRO A 101 43.78 -13.94 -24.70
CA PRO A 101 43.31 -14.02 -26.07
C PRO A 101 41.77 -13.97 -26.14
N PRO A 102 41.20 -13.45 -27.24
CA PRO A 102 39.76 -13.20 -27.35
C PRO A 102 38.90 -14.48 -27.28
N THR A 103 39.47 -15.64 -27.62
CA THR A 103 38.83 -16.95 -27.44
C THR A 103 38.64 -17.29 -25.97
N ASP A 104 39.65 -17.02 -25.14
CA ASP A 104 39.60 -17.33 -23.71
C ASP A 104 38.75 -16.32 -22.94
N LYS A 105 38.74 -15.04 -23.36
CA LYS A 105 37.78 -14.03 -22.90
C LYS A 105 36.33 -14.50 -23.08
N ARG A 106 35.99 -14.99 -24.29
CA ARG A 106 34.65 -15.53 -24.57
C ARG A 106 34.32 -16.76 -23.73
N ARG A 107 35.26 -17.69 -23.56
CA ARG A 107 35.05 -18.88 -22.72
C ARG A 107 34.81 -18.48 -21.28
N LEU A 108 35.62 -17.57 -20.74
CA LEU A 108 35.47 -17.07 -19.37
C LEU A 108 34.14 -16.34 -19.16
N ALA A 109 33.72 -15.51 -20.12
CA ALA A 109 32.41 -14.85 -20.07
C ALA A 109 31.23 -15.84 -20.04
N VAL A 110 31.32 -16.95 -20.80
CA VAL A 110 30.30 -18.02 -20.76
C VAL A 110 30.26 -18.72 -19.40
N TYR A 111 31.41 -18.96 -18.77
CA TYR A 111 31.49 -19.60 -17.45
C TYR A 111 31.01 -18.68 -16.31
N LEU A 112 31.37 -17.40 -16.35
CA LEU A 112 31.02 -16.43 -15.30
C LEU A 112 29.59 -15.91 -15.42
N PHE A 113 29.06 -15.82 -16.66
CA PHE A 113 27.75 -15.22 -16.93
C PHE A 113 26.80 -16.17 -17.69
N PRO A 114 26.55 -17.40 -17.19
CA PRO A 114 25.76 -18.41 -17.91
C PRO A 114 24.28 -18.04 -18.06
N ASN A 115 23.77 -17.09 -17.27
CA ASN A 115 22.37 -16.66 -17.26
C ASN A 115 22.14 -15.24 -17.81
N SER A 116 23.17 -14.51 -18.25
CA SER A 116 23.00 -13.08 -18.63
C SER A 116 22.11 -12.87 -19.87
N ASN A 117 21.98 -13.88 -20.72
CA ASN A 117 21.12 -13.84 -21.91
C ASN A 117 19.72 -14.40 -21.68
N LYS A 118 19.41 -14.89 -20.47
CA LYS A 118 18.03 -15.28 -20.16
C LYS A 118 17.26 -13.99 -19.89
N PRO A 119 16.05 -13.81 -20.46
CA PRO A 119 15.20 -12.70 -20.05
C PRO A 119 15.07 -12.81 -18.52
N GLN A 120 15.29 -11.70 -17.81
CA GLN A 120 14.95 -11.59 -16.40
C GLN A 120 13.45 -11.85 -16.28
N SER A 121 13.06 -13.13 -16.19
CA SER A 121 11.77 -13.50 -15.65
C SER A 121 11.86 -13.00 -14.23
N ARG A 122 11.19 -11.88 -13.93
CA ARG A 122 10.93 -11.45 -12.57
C ARG A 122 10.59 -12.71 -11.79
N SER A 123 11.49 -13.18 -10.94
CA SER A 123 11.18 -14.24 -10.00
C SER A 123 10.15 -13.62 -9.08
N THR A 124 8.88 -13.81 -9.43
CA THR A 124 7.79 -13.58 -8.51
C THR A 124 7.92 -14.70 -7.49
N CYS A 125 8.80 -14.51 -6.50
CA CYS A 125 8.62 -15.15 -5.21
C CYS A 125 7.20 -14.76 -4.78
N LYS A 126 6.26 -15.68 -4.97
CA LYS A 126 4.90 -15.51 -4.48
C LYS A 126 5.01 -15.58 -2.97
N TYR A 127 5.22 -14.45 -2.32
CA TYR A 127 5.05 -14.37 -0.88
C TYR A 127 3.57 -14.69 -0.62
N HIS A 128 3.33 -15.83 0.04
CA HIS A 128 2.06 -16.05 0.71
C HIS A 128 1.94 -14.95 1.75
N VAL A 129 1.09 -13.95 1.48
CA VAL A 129 0.56 -13.10 2.53
C VAL A 129 -0.21 -14.06 3.42
N ILE A 130 0.38 -14.45 4.55
CA ILE A 130 -0.34 -15.17 5.59
C ILE A 130 -1.40 -14.18 6.07
N SER A 131 -2.61 -14.35 5.54
CA SER A 131 -3.79 -13.69 6.04
C SER A 131 -3.96 -14.17 7.47
N SER A 132 -3.71 -13.29 8.44
CA SER A 132 -4.09 -13.49 9.84
C SER A 132 -5.61 -13.54 9.94
N LYS A 133 -6.18 -14.67 9.54
CA LYS A 133 -7.42 -15.16 10.12
C LYS A 133 -7.03 -16.36 10.96
N GLU A 134 -7.32 -16.21 12.24
CA GLU A 134 -7.07 -17.17 13.30
C GLU A 134 -7.71 -18.53 13.00
N ASP A 135 -6.99 -19.40 12.29
CA ASP A 135 -7.22 -20.84 12.43
C ASP A 135 -6.26 -21.36 13.51
N ARG A 136 -6.72 -21.15 14.75
CA ARG A 136 -6.31 -21.98 15.88
C ARG A 136 -6.49 -23.44 15.47
N ASN A 137 -5.47 -24.24 15.76
CA ASN A 137 -5.47 -25.70 15.71
C ASN A 137 -4.82 -26.36 14.48
N VAL A 138 -3.54 -26.09 14.27
CA VAL A 138 -2.64 -27.10 13.70
C VAL A 138 -1.60 -27.47 14.76
N MET A 139 -1.95 -28.49 15.53
CA MET A 139 -1.13 -29.09 16.58
C MET A 139 0.09 -29.74 15.92
N TRP A 140 1.21 -29.01 15.87
CA TRP A 140 2.50 -29.58 15.52
C TRP A 140 2.88 -30.65 16.55
N ARG A 141 3.20 -31.87 16.11
CA ARG A 141 3.78 -32.93 16.94
C ARG A 141 5.10 -33.38 16.32
N PRO A 142 6.24 -33.26 17.02
CA PRO A 142 7.50 -33.85 16.58
C PRO A 142 7.74 -35.22 17.23
N TRP A 143 8.22 -36.14 16.37
CA TRP A 143 8.63 -37.54 16.56
C TRP A 143 7.54 -38.58 16.80
#